data_AF-A0A7C1HCD3-F1
#
_entry.id   AF-A0A7C1HCD3-F1
#
_cell.length_a   1.000
_cell.length_b   1.000
_cell.length_c   1.000
_cell.angle_alpha   90.00
_cell.angle_beta   90.00
_cell.angle_gamma   90.00
#
_symmetry.space_group_name_H-M   'P 1'
#
loop_
_entity.id
_entity.type
_entity.pdbx_description
1 polymer ?
#
loop_
_entity_poly.entity_id
_entity_poly.type
_entity_poly.pdbx_seq_one_letter_code
_entity_poly.pdbx_strand_id
1 'polypeptide(L)' 'EDPSGITAGARFWGSSFVAGPQGEILAQSPVDGDDVLVVPIDRERAEQVRRIWPYFRDRRIDAYGELTRRFRD' A
#
# COMPACT_ATOMS: atom_id res chain seq x y z
N GLU A 1 11.12 -6.57 -22.75
CA GLU A 1 10.90 -7.70 -23.67
C GLU A 1 11.25 -9.00 -22.96
N ASP A 2 10.59 -10.11 -23.30
CA ASP A 2 10.89 -11.43 -22.78
C ASP A 2 12.22 -11.96 -23.35
N PRO A 3 13.26 -12.23 -22.53
CA PRO A 3 14.54 -12.73 -23.01
C PRO A 3 14.46 -14.09 -23.72
N SER A 4 13.39 -14.86 -23.50
CA SER A 4 13.19 -16.16 -24.14
C SER A 4 12.59 -16.06 -25.56
N GLY A 5 11.96 -14.93 -25.90
CA GLY A 5 11.27 -14.74 -27.19
C GLY A 5 10.03 -15.61 -27.40
N ILE A 6 9.58 -16.36 -26.37
CA ILE A 6 8.47 -17.31 -26.46
C ILE A 6 7.14 -16.63 -26.11
N THR A 7 7.16 -15.60 -25.26
CA THR A 7 5.95 -14.89 -24.84
C THR A 7 5.97 -13.43 -25.30
N ALA A 8 4.81 -12.78 -25.25
CA ALA A 8 4.69 -11.33 -25.50
C ALA A 8 5.34 -10.46 -24.40
N GLY A 9 5.99 -11.06 -23.40
CA GLY A 9 6.50 -10.37 -22.22
C GLY A 9 5.39 -9.90 -21.26
N ALA A 10 5.80 -9.18 -20.22
CA ALA A 10 4.89 -8.57 -19.25
C ALA A 10 4.71 -7.08 -19.57
N ARG A 11 3.45 -6.61 -19.53
CA ARG A 11 3.15 -5.18 -19.53
C ARG A 11 3.16 -4.68 -18.09
N PHE A 12 4.02 -3.72 -17.78
CA PHE A 12 3.99 -2.98 -16.53
C PHE A 12 2.89 -1.91 -16.60
N TRP A 13 2.10 -1.76 -15.54
CA TRP A 13 0.90 -0.89 -15.54
C TRP A 13 1.09 0.43 -14.79
N GLY A 14 2.35 0.78 -14.46
CA GLY A 14 2.66 2.05 -13.80
C GLY A 14 1.80 2.25 -12.56
N SER A 15 1.03 3.35 -12.53
CA SER A 15 -0.01 3.63 -11.53
C SER A 15 0.51 3.80 -10.10
N SER A 16 1.76 4.24 -9.95
CA SER A 16 2.31 4.61 -8.65
C SER A 16 1.40 5.64 -7.99
N PHE A 17 1.16 5.53 -6.68
CA PHE A 17 0.26 6.43 -5.98
C PHE A 17 0.73 6.68 -4.55
N VAL A 18 0.22 7.76 -3.97
CA VAL A 18 0.43 8.12 -2.56
C VAL A 18 -0.92 8.03 -1.86
N ALA A 19 -1.00 7.23 -0.80
CA ALA A 19 -2.20 7.13 0.03
C ALA A 19 -2.05 7.85 1.36
N GLY A 20 -3.17 8.39 1.85
CA GLY A 20 -3.28 8.97 3.18
C GLY A 20 -3.57 7.91 4.26
N PRO A 21 -3.58 8.34 5.54
CA PRO A 21 -3.74 7.44 6.69
C PRO A 21 -5.10 6.75 6.80
N GLN A 22 -6.12 7.15 6.03
CA GLN A 22 -7.42 6.46 5.96
C GLN A 22 -7.58 5.63 4.67
N GLY A 23 -6.52 5.53 3.86
CA GLY A 23 -6.53 4.80 2.59
C GLY A 23 -7.00 5.64 1.39
N GLU A 24 -7.23 6.94 1.56
CA GLU A 24 -7.55 7.86 0.47
C GLU A 24 -6.37 8.05 -0.49
N ILE A 25 -6.60 8.11 -1.80
CA ILE A 25 -5.55 8.43 -2.78
C ILE A 25 -5.30 9.94 -2.76
N LEU A 26 -4.09 10.35 -2.39
CA LEU A 26 -3.65 11.75 -2.35
C LEU A 26 -3.11 12.21 -3.71
N ALA A 27 -2.46 11.32 -4.44
CA ALA A 27 -2.00 11.54 -5.80
C ALA A 27 -1.71 10.21 -6.50
N GLN A 28 -1.73 10.18 -7.84
CA GLN A 28 -1.51 8.99 -8.64
C GLN A 28 -0.83 9.37 -9.97
N SER A 29 0.21 8.63 -10.33
CA SER A 29 0.91 8.72 -11.60
C SER A 29 0.16 7.99 -12.71
N PRO A 30 0.42 8.34 -13.99
CA PRO A 30 -0.14 7.64 -15.14
C PRO A 30 0.17 6.13 -15.16
N VAL A 31 -0.59 5.40 -15.98
CA VAL A 31 -0.39 3.95 -16.20
C VAL A 31 0.81 3.64 -17.09
N ASP A 32 1.27 4.63 -17.86
CA ASP A 32 2.33 4.54 -18.86
C ASP A 32 3.14 5.83 -18.94
N GLY A 33 4.36 5.71 -19.46
CA GLY A 33 5.31 6.82 -19.58
C GLY A 33 6.13 7.06 -18.31
N ASP A 34 7.17 7.88 -18.47
CA ASP A 34 8.01 8.32 -17.37
C ASP A 34 7.33 9.47 -16.63
N ASP A 35 7.28 9.40 -15.31
CA ASP A 35 6.65 10.42 -14.47
C ASP A 35 7.39 10.58 -13.13
N VAL A 36 7.33 11.79 -12.58
CA VAL A 36 7.87 12.12 -11.25
C VAL A 36 6.83 12.90 -10.47
N LEU A 37 6.24 12.22 -9.48
CA LEU A 37 5.21 12.76 -8.61
C LEU A 37 5.79 13.12 -7.23
N VAL A 38 5.63 14.37 -6.81
CA VAL A 38 6.05 14.86 -5.49
C VAL A 38 4.84 15.35 -4.71
N VAL A 39 4.62 14.77 -3.53
CA VAL A 39 3.44 15.05 -2.69
C VAL A 39 3.89 15.49 -1.29
N PRO A 40 3.47 16.65 -0.78
CA PRO A 40 3.70 17.02 0.60
C PRO A 40 2.84 16.15 1.53
N ILE A 41 3.46 15.60 2.58
CA ILE A 41 2.78 14.73 3.55
C ILE A 41 2.67 15.43 4.89
N ASP A 42 1.43 15.68 5.31
CA ASP A 42 1.13 16.13 6.66
C ASP A 42 1.12 14.95 7.64
N ARG A 43 2.05 14.98 8.59
CA ARG A 43 2.21 13.94 9.60
C ARG A 43 1.24 14.09 10.76
N GLU A 44 0.68 15.27 10.99
CA GLU A 44 -0.29 15.51 12.07
C GLU A 44 -1.62 14.79 11.80
N ARG A 45 -2.02 14.69 10.52
CA ARG A 45 -3.19 13.91 10.08
C ARG A 45 -3.13 12.44 10.54
N ALA A 46 -1.95 11.82 10.53
CA ALA A 46 -1.80 10.43 10.98
C ALA A 46 -2.08 10.26 12.49
N GLU A 47 -1.70 11.25 13.31
CA GLU A 47 -1.99 11.25 14.75
C GLU A 47 -3.50 11.42 14.99
N GLN A 48 -4.15 12.33 14.26
CA GLN A 48 -5.60 12.52 14.35
C GLN A 48 -6.36 11.22 14.03
N VAL A 49 -5.98 10.52 12.96
CA VAL A 49 -6.61 9.25 12.56
C VAL A 49 -6.43 8.17 13.63
N ARG A 50 -5.26 8.08 14.27
CA ARG A 50 -5.04 7.12 15.38
C ARG A 50 -5.91 7.39 16.60
N ARG A 51 -6.31 8.65 16.84
CA ARG A 51 -7.25 9.00 17.92
C ARG A 51 -8.69 8.62 17.57
N ILE A 52 -9.09 8.79 16.30
CA ILE A 52 -10.42 8.42 15.80
C ILE A 52 -10.57 6.89 15.75
N TRP A 53 -9.54 6.20 15.25
CA TRP A 53 -9.48 4.73 15.13
C TRP A 53 -8.30 4.18 15.94
N PRO A 54 -8.49 3.92 17.26
CA PRO A 54 -7.42 3.53 18.16
C PRO A 54 -7.09 2.03 18.07
N TYR A 55 -6.82 1.53 16.86
CA TYR A 55 -6.51 0.11 16.63
C TYR A 55 -5.35 -0.39 17.50
N PHE A 56 -4.33 0.44 17.75
CA PHE A 56 -3.22 0.05 18.62
C PHE A 56 -3.66 -0.25 20.06
N ARG A 57 -4.68 0.43 20.58
CA ARG A 57 -5.28 0.16 21.89
C ARG A 57 -6.17 -1.09 21.85
N ASP A 58 -6.95 -1.24 20.78
CA ASP A 58 -8.06 -2.21 20.74
C ASP A 58 -7.66 -3.59 20.18
N ARG A 59 -6.43 -3.76 19.67
CA ARG A 59 -5.93 -5.04 19.16
C ARG A 59 -5.98 -6.13 20.23
N ARG A 60 -6.66 -7.23 19.92
CA ARG A 60 -6.63 -8.50 20.68
C ARG A 60 -5.41 -9.33 20.27
N ILE A 61 -4.23 -8.88 20.69
CA ILE A 61 -2.95 -9.48 20.29
C ILE A 61 -2.84 -10.96 20.70
N ASP A 62 -3.54 -11.37 21.76
CA ASP A 62 -3.65 -12.75 22.22
C ASP A 62 -4.31 -13.67 21.18
N ALA A 63 -5.19 -13.13 20.33
CA ALA A 63 -5.86 -13.88 19.28
C ALA A 63 -5.02 -14.02 17.98
N TYR A 64 -3.84 -13.38 17.90
CA TYR A 64 -3.06 -13.27 16.64
C TYR A 64 -1.95 -14.30 16.47
N GLY A 65 -1.73 -15.20 17.44
CA GLY A 65 -0.60 -16.15 17.42
C GLY A 65 -0.53 -16.95 16.11
N GLU A 66 -1.67 -17.20 15.52
CA GLU A 66 -1.83 -18.05 14.35
C GLU A 66 -1.55 -17.34 13.01
N LEU A 67 -1.54 -15.99 12.98
CA LEU A 67 -1.22 -15.21 11.77
C LEU A 67 0.21 -15.44 11.27
N THR A 68 1.10 -15.87 12.16
CA THR A 68 2.50 -16.14 11.84
C THR A 68 2.72 -17.55 11.30
N ARG A 69 1.69 -18.40 11.29
CA ARG A 69 1.78 -19.76 10.76
C ARG A 69 1.56 -19.76 9.24
N ARG A 70 2.34 -20.59 8.55
CA ARG A 70 2.16 -20.83 7.11
C ARG A 70 0.86 -21.58 6.78
N PHE A 71 0.40 -22.44 7.68
CA PHE A 71 -0.80 -23.27 7.54
C PHE A 71 -1.34 -23.67 8.92
N ARG A 72 -2.65 -23.97 9.00
CA ARG A 72 -3.36 -24.47 10.19
C ARG A 72 -4.29 -25.61 9.78
N ASP A 73 -4.21 -26.71 10.50
CA ASP A 73 -5.05 -27.92 10.36
C ASP A 73 -6.37 -27.82 11.13
#